data_AF-F8NQD8-F1
#
_entry.id   AF-F8NQD8-F1
#
_cell.length_a   1.000
_cell.length_b   1.000
_cell.length_c   1.000
_cell.angle_alpha   90.00
_cell.angle_beta   90.00
_cell.angle_gamma   90.00
#
_symmetry.space_group_name_H-M   'P 1'
#
loop_
_entity.id
_entity.type
_entity.pdbx_description
1 polymer ?
#
loop_
_entity_poly.entity_id
_entity_poly.type
_entity_poly.pdbx_seq_one_letter_code
_entity_poly.pdbx_strand_id
1 'polypeptide(L)'
;MFRNFTSTLAAVNAGGKKDDAKKSISPTLRTDIYSAMDQTKAWLGGEGGGGQAGDGVSYGSIVSTIQKHFPDITVGLDSVGQAEGEVAIVVGGVTNMILEMSKWDGMAGGMAMRTWVDTLSDAHGRISADRGGVKISRKELVGRGITRGVNQLTDVTLMTREFAARIQIISLLKSVNTKIHGTGSDQARQGEALWSSKFI
;
A
#
# COMPACT_ATOMS: atom_id res chain seq x y z
N MET A 1 -12.80 22.45 35.45
CA MET A 1 -12.24 21.13 35.78
C MET A 1 -13.04 20.07 35.04
N PHE A 2 -12.32 19.14 34.42
CA PHE A 2 -12.68 18.04 33.54
C PHE A 2 -13.94 17.25 33.98
N ARG A 3 -14.98 17.16 33.14
CA ARG A 3 -15.27 16.14 32.10
C ARG A 3 -16.11 14.97 32.66
N ASN A 4 -17.41 15.04 32.36
CA ASN A 4 -18.40 13.96 32.51
C ASN A 4 -18.00 12.72 31.69
N PHE A 5 -17.15 11.88 32.28
CA PHE A 5 -16.75 10.56 31.76
C PHE A 5 -17.88 9.53 31.72
N THR A 6 -19.06 9.85 32.26
CA THR A 6 -20.16 8.90 32.43
C THR A 6 -21.09 8.81 31.21
N SER A 7 -21.04 9.76 30.29
CA SER A 7 -21.89 9.76 29.08
C SER A 7 -21.36 8.86 27.96
N THR A 8 -20.13 8.34 28.08
CA THR A 8 -19.43 7.65 26.98
C THR A 8 -19.56 6.12 27.00
N LEU A 9 -20.10 5.51 28.08
CA LEU A 9 -20.23 4.04 28.13
C LEU A 9 -21.65 3.49 27.97
N ALA A 10 -22.70 4.30 28.15
CA ALA A 10 -24.07 3.77 28.26
C ALA A 10 -24.91 3.81 26.96
N ALA A 11 -24.48 4.53 25.91
CA ALA A 11 -25.30 4.75 24.71
C ALA A 11 -24.85 3.98 23.45
N VAL A 12 -23.66 3.36 23.44
CA VAL A 12 -23.13 2.72 22.22
C VAL A 12 -23.49 1.23 22.12
N ASN A 13 -24.07 0.65 23.19
CA ASN A 13 -24.38 -0.79 23.25
C ASN A 13 -25.88 -1.13 23.05
N ALA A 14 -26.67 -0.24 22.43
CA ALA A 14 -28.08 -0.47 22.15
C ALA A 14 -28.34 -0.68 20.65
N GLY A 15 -28.35 -1.95 20.24
CA GLY A 15 -29.35 -2.48 19.31
C GLY A 15 -29.29 -2.03 17.84
N GLY A 16 -28.60 -2.83 17.03
CA GLY A 16 -29.11 -3.37 15.76
C GLY A 16 -29.72 -2.42 14.73
N LYS A 17 -28.96 -2.17 13.65
CA LYS A 17 -29.45 -2.14 12.26
C LYS A 17 -28.28 -2.32 11.28
N LYS A 18 -28.24 -3.49 10.63
CA LYS A 18 -27.78 -3.55 9.23
C LYS A 18 -28.82 -2.74 8.46
N ASP A 19 -28.43 -1.59 7.92
CA ASP A 19 -28.90 -1.03 6.64
C ASP A 19 -28.29 0.36 6.44
N ASP A 20 -27.73 0.56 5.24
CA ASP A 20 -27.37 1.84 4.63
C ASP A 20 -26.48 2.80 5.43
N ALA A 21 -25.33 2.29 5.88
CA ALA A 21 -24.18 3.18 5.99
C ALA A 21 -23.85 3.67 4.56
N LYS A 22 -24.35 4.86 4.20
CA LYS A 22 -23.70 5.72 3.21
C LYS A 22 -22.22 5.69 3.56
N LYS A 23 -21.44 4.89 2.84
CA LYS A 23 -20.03 4.62 3.13
C LYS A 23 -19.27 5.93 2.97
N SER A 24 -19.25 6.74 4.02
CA SER A 24 -18.45 7.95 4.07
C SER A 24 -17.01 7.50 4.13
N ILE A 25 -16.17 8.05 3.25
CA ILE A 25 -14.72 7.96 3.38
C ILE A 25 -14.32 8.17 4.85
N SER A 26 -13.48 7.30 5.41
CA SER A 26 -12.98 7.52 6.78
C SER A 26 -12.37 8.92 6.82
N PRO A 27 -12.75 9.80 7.77
CA PRO A 27 -12.35 11.22 7.76
C PRO A 27 -10.83 11.44 7.75
N THR A 28 -10.08 10.42 8.15
CA THR A 28 -8.61 10.46 8.25
C THR A 28 -7.91 9.72 7.10
N LEU A 29 -8.65 9.04 6.22
CA LEU A 29 -8.07 8.17 5.16
C LEU A 29 -7.06 8.92 4.29
N ARG A 30 -7.40 10.12 3.82
CA ARG A 30 -6.50 10.90 2.95
C ARG A 30 -5.19 11.25 3.66
N THR A 31 -5.26 11.75 4.89
CA THR A 31 -4.07 12.10 5.68
C THR A 31 -3.24 10.88 6.02
N ASP A 32 -3.90 9.78 6.37
CA ASP A 32 -3.25 8.51 6.70
C ASP A 32 -2.56 7.90 5.48
N ILE A 33 -3.15 8.03 4.27
CA ILE A 33 -2.52 7.62 3.01
C ILE A 33 -1.17 8.32 2.83
N TYR A 34 -1.15 9.66 2.85
CA TYR A 34 0.09 10.40 2.60
C TYR A 34 1.13 10.16 3.70
N SER A 35 0.68 10.06 4.96
CA SER A 35 1.56 9.70 6.08
C SER A 35 2.18 8.31 5.89
N ALA A 36 1.39 7.33 5.44
CA ALA A 36 1.86 5.99 5.13
C ALA A 36 2.81 5.98 3.93
N MET A 37 2.57 6.79 2.89
CA MET A 37 3.50 6.93 1.75
C MET A 37 4.86 7.46 2.20
N ASP A 38 4.88 8.51 3.01
CA ASP A 38 6.11 9.14 3.49
C ASP A 38 6.91 8.19 4.41
N GLN A 39 6.23 7.53 5.34
CA GLN A 39 6.84 6.51 6.20
C GLN A 39 7.39 5.35 5.36
N THR A 40 6.63 4.88 4.35
CA THR A 40 7.06 3.81 3.47
C THR A 40 8.27 4.23 2.62
N LYS A 41 8.31 5.48 2.14
CA LYS A 41 9.44 6.01 1.36
C LYS A 41 10.74 5.94 2.17
N ALA A 42 10.70 6.45 3.39
CA ALA A 42 11.86 6.45 4.28
C ALA A 42 12.31 5.01 4.63
N TRP A 43 11.35 4.15 4.98
CA TRP A 43 11.59 2.76 5.35
C TRP A 43 12.16 1.89 4.22
N LEU A 44 11.62 2.01 2.99
CA LEU A 44 12.13 1.29 1.82
C LEU A 44 13.56 1.73 1.48
N GLY A 45 13.81 3.04 1.52
CA GLY A 45 15.14 3.61 1.26
C GLY A 45 16.17 3.21 2.32
N GLY A 46 15.73 2.97 3.57
CA GLY A 46 16.61 2.84 4.73
C GLY A 46 17.18 4.20 5.19
N GLU A 47 16.47 5.29 4.92
CA GLU A 47 16.87 6.64 5.27
C GLU A 47 16.44 6.96 6.72
N GLY A 48 17.31 7.63 7.50
CA GLY A 48 16.91 8.25 8.77
C GLY A 48 17.15 7.45 10.06
N GLY A 49 17.93 6.37 10.04
CA GLY A 49 18.41 5.68 11.26
C GLY A 49 17.33 4.94 12.08
N GLY A 50 16.07 4.95 11.63
CA GLY A 50 14.91 4.36 12.32
C GLY A 50 14.50 2.95 11.88
N GLY A 51 15.22 2.35 10.92
CA GLY A 51 14.94 1.00 10.41
C GLY A 51 14.90 0.92 8.88
N GLN A 52 14.82 -0.29 8.34
CA GLN A 52 14.78 -0.55 6.90
C GLN A 52 13.95 -1.80 6.57
N ALA A 53 13.50 -1.90 5.32
CA ALA A 53 12.80 -3.10 4.86
C ALA A 53 13.61 -4.39 5.08
N GLY A 54 12.98 -5.38 5.72
CA GLY A 54 13.58 -6.65 6.13
C GLY A 54 14.08 -6.70 7.58
N ASP A 55 13.90 -5.65 8.37
CA ASP A 55 14.33 -5.62 9.77
C ASP A 55 13.33 -6.21 10.77
N GLY A 56 12.13 -6.61 10.34
CA GLY A 56 11.13 -7.25 11.19
C GLY A 56 10.32 -6.34 12.09
N VAL A 57 10.68 -5.06 12.25
CA VAL A 57 10.13 -4.22 13.33
C VAL A 57 9.67 -2.85 12.84
N SER A 58 10.43 -2.20 11.96
CA SER A 58 10.22 -0.77 11.66
C SER A 58 8.97 -0.49 10.81
N TYR A 59 8.43 -1.50 10.12
CA TYR A 59 7.21 -1.38 9.33
C TYR A 59 5.92 -1.41 10.17
N GLY A 60 6.02 -1.68 11.47
CA GLY A 60 4.84 -1.84 12.35
C GLY A 60 3.97 -0.59 12.45
N SER A 61 4.54 0.61 12.44
CA SER A 61 3.78 1.87 12.44
C SER A 61 2.98 2.06 11.15
N ILE A 62 3.56 1.69 10.01
CA ILE A 62 2.90 1.73 8.70
C ILE A 62 1.74 0.74 8.67
N VAL A 63 1.97 -0.49 9.13
CA VAL A 63 0.92 -1.52 9.24
C VAL A 63 -0.19 -1.07 10.16
N SER A 64 0.10 -0.46 11.31
CA SER A 64 -0.93 0.04 12.22
C SER A 64 -1.83 1.08 11.55
N THR A 65 -1.26 1.92 10.69
CA THR A 65 -2.00 2.91 9.89
C THR A 65 -2.89 2.23 8.85
N ILE A 66 -2.40 1.18 8.21
CA ILE A 66 -3.18 0.37 7.26
C ILE A 66 -4.34 -0.35 7.96
N GLN A 67 -4.07 -0.99 9.11
CA GLN A 67 -5.04 -1.77 9.87
C GLN A 67 -6.18 -0.93 10.44
N LYS A 68 -5.95 0.37 10.66
CA LYS A 68 -7.02 1.33 11.01
C LYS A 68 -8.13 1.38 9.96
N HIS A 69 -7.82 1.16 8.68
CA HIS A 69 -8.78 1.16 7.57
C HIS A 69 -9.12 -0.25 7.09
N PHE A 70 -8.22 -1.22 7.29
CA PHE A 70 -8.37 -2.62 6.91
C PHE A 70 -7.94 -3.55 8.04
N PRO A 71 -8.79 -3.76 9.07
CA PRO A 71 -8.42 -4.53 10.26
C PRO A 71 -8.15 -6.01 9.94
N ASP A 72 -8.70 -6.52 8.84
CA ASP A 72 -8.53 -7.90 8.39
C ASP A 72 -7.15 -8.15 7.74
N ILE A 73 -6.33 -7.11 7.52
CA ILE A 73 -4.96 -7.29 7.03
C ILE A 73 -4.11 -7.86 8.17
N THR A 74 -3.96 -9.17 8.15
CA THR A 74 -3.07 -9.91 9.05
C THR A 74 -1.66 -9.91 8.48
N VAL A 75 -0.71 -9.40 9.26
CA VAL A 75 0.72 -9.62 9.00
C VAL A 75 1.04 -11.05 9.42
N GLY A 76 1.28 -11.93 8.45
CA GLY A 76 1.73 -13.29 8.75
C GLY A 76 3.09 -13.26 9.45
N LEU A 77 3.27 -14.11 10.47
CA LEU A 77 4.57 -14.33 11.13
C LEU A 77 5.67 -14.69 10.12
N ASP A 78 5.29 -15.34 9.01
CA ASP A 78 6.18 -15.75 7.91
C ASP A 78 6.81 -14.56 7.16
N SER A 79 6.22 -13.37 7.26
CA SER A 79 6.73 -12.16 6.62
C SER A 79 7.71 -11.38 7.49
N VAL A 80 7.80 -11.66 8.79
CA VAL A 80 8.66 -10.91 9.72
C VAL A 80 10.13 -11.21 9.44
N GLY A 81 10.94 -10.17 9.22
CA GLY A 81 12.37 -10.29 8.88
C GLY A 81 12.61 -10.70 7.42
N GLN A 82 11.55 -10.79 6.60
CA GLN A 82 11.63 -11.12 5.18
C GLN A 82 11.30 -9.89 4.34
N ALA A 83 12.32 -9.21 3.83
CA ALA A 83 12.17 -7.96 3.09
C ALA A 83 11.13 -8.03 1.96
N GLU A 84 11.08 -9.14 1.21
CA GLU A 84 10.06 -9.32 0.16
C GLU A 84 8.64 -9.33 0.74
N GLY A 85 8.42 -10.08 1.81
CA GLY A 85 7.10 -10.28 2.44
C GLY A 85 6.60 -9.01 3.13
N GLU A 86 7.45 -8.34 3.91
CA GLU A 86 7.13 -7.07 4.57
C GLU A 86 6.73 -6.02 3.54
N VAL A 87 7.57 -5.85 2.52
CA VAL A 87 7.33 -4.86 1.47
C VAL A 87 6.05 -5.19 0.71
N ALA A 88 5.79 -6.46 0.40
CA ALA A 88 4.55 -6.84 -0.27
C ALA A 88 3.31 -6.42 0.53
N ILE A 89 3.28 -6.70 1.84
CA ILE A 89 2.13 -6.37 2.71
C ILE A 89 1.93 -4.86 2.79
N VAL A 90 3.00 -4.11 3.07
CA VAL A 90 2.92 -2.64 3.17
C VAL A 90 2.47 -2.05 1.83
N VAL A 91 3.07 -2.49 0.73
CA VAL A 91 2.76 -1.94 -0.60
C VAL A 91 1.33 -2.28 -1.01
N GLY A 92 0.87 -3.50 -0.77
CA GLY A 92 -0.53 -3.89 -1.01
C GLY A 92 -1.49 -3.09 -0.15
N GLY A 93 -1.19 -2.91 1.15
CA GLY A 93 -2.03 -2.17 2.08
C GLY A 93 -2.18 -0.69 1.73
N VAL A 94 -1.08 0.02 1.43
CA VAL A 94 -1.14 1.42 1.00
C VAL A 94 -1.86 1.55 -0.34
N THR A 95 -1.61 0.64 -1.29
CA THR A 95 -2.35 0.59 -2.56
C THR A 95 -3.85 0.44 -2.32
N ASN A 96 -4.27 -0.45 -1.42
CA ASN A 96 -5.68 -0.67 -1.07
C ASN A 96 -6.32 0.55 -0.40
N MET A 97 -5.59 1.28 0.45
CA MET A 97 -6.06 2.56 1.00
C MET A 97 -6.33 3.59 -0.11
N ILE A 98 -5.43 3.71 -1.09
CA ILE A 98 -5.62 4.60 -2.24
C ILE A 98 -6.81 4.16 -3.09
N LEU A 99 -6.96 2.85 -3.34
CA LEU A 99 -8.11 2.34 -4.07
C LEU A 99 -9.41 2.65 -3.35
N GLU A 100 -9.48 2.41 -2.04
CA GLU A 100 -10.67 2.75 -1.25
C GLU A 100 -11.00 4.24 -1.31
N MET A 101 -9.99 5.13 -1.26
CA MET A 101 -10.21 6.54 -1.51
C MET A 101 -10.75 6.81 -2.93
N SER A 102 -10.23 6.09 -3.93
CA SER A 102 -10.64 6.26 -5.34
C SER A 102 -12.12 5.95 -5.56
N LYS A 103 -12.73 5.04 -4.78
CA LYS A 103 -14.19 4.78 -4.86
C LYS A 103 -15.02 6.03 -4.63
N TRP A 104 -14.56 6.87 -3.72
CA TRP A 104 -15.25 8.08 -3.28
C TRP A 104 -14.88 9.27 -4.15
N ASP A 105 -13.62 9.37 -4.53
CA ASP A 105 -13.08 10.44 -5.36
C ASP A 105 -12.05 9.86 -6.34
N GLY A 106 -12.50 9.56 -7.57
CA GLY A 106 -11.68 8.95 -8.61
C GLY A 106 -10.48 9.81 -8.98
N MET A 107 -10.63 11.13 -9.02
CA MET A 107 -9.56 12.07 -9.36
C MET A 107 -8.49 12.11 -8.27
N ALA A 108 -8.90 12.23 -7.00
CA ALA A 108 -7.96 12.18 -5.89
C ALA A 108 -7.26 10.81 -5.80
N GLY A 109 -8.00 9.73 -6.02
CA GLY A 109 -7.45 8.37 -6.09
C GLY A 109 -6.38 8.23 -7.17
N GLY A 110 -6.66 8.74 -8.39
CA GLY A 110 -5.70 8.72 -9.49
C GLY A 110 -4.44 9.56 -9.21
N MET A 111 -4.59 10.72 -8.56
CA MET A 111 -3.45 11.56 -8.18
C MET A 111 -2.61 10.93 -7.08
N ALA A 112 -3.24 10.40 -6.02
CA ALA A 112 -2.53 9.68 -4.97
C ALA A 112 -1.83 8.43 -5.53
N MET A 113 -2.47 7.69 -6.45
CA MET A 113 -1.83 6.54 -7.09
C MET A 113 -0.60 6.95 -7.90
N ARG A 114 -0.63 8.10 -8.60
CA ARG A 114 0.54 8.61 -9.31
C ARG A 114 1.68 8.90 -8.33
N THR A 115 1.42 9.66 -7.29
CA THR A 115 2.40 9.96 -6.23
C THR A 115 2.94 8.69 -5.59
N TRP A 116 2.10 7.69 -5.39
CA TRP A 116 2.50 6.42 -4.81
C TRP A 116 3.47 5.64 -5.70
N VAL A 117 3.16 5.52 -7.00
CA VAL A 117 4.04 4.86 -7.97
C VAL A 117 5.38 5.58 -8.08
N ASP A 118 5.37 6.91 -8.10
CA ASP A 118 6.60 7.70 -8.11
C ASP A 118 7.41 7.51 -6.82
N THR A 119 6.74 7.45 -5.67
CA THR A 119 7.36 7.18 -4.37
C THR A 119 8.04 5.82 -4.32
N LEU A 120 7.40 4.76 -4.82
CA LEU A 120 7.96 3.42 -4.90
C LEU A 120 9.18 3.36 -5.81
N SER A 121 9.09 4.01 -6.98
CA SER A 121 10.19 4.09 -7.95
C SER A 121 11.39 4.84 -7.37
N ASP A 122 11.15 6.00 -6.75
CA ASP A 122 12.19 6.80 -6.10
C ASP A 122 12.88 6.02 -4.98
N ALA A 123 12.10 5.43 -4.08
CA ALA A 123 12.62 4.72 -2.93
C ALA A 123 13.46 3.51 -3.36
N HIS A 124 12.97 2.72 -4.31
CA HIS A 124 13.71 1.57 -4.87
C HIS A 124 14.99 2.02 -5.60
N GLY A 125 14.91 3.11 -6.37
CA GLY A 125 16.04 3.68 -7.07
C GLY A 125 17.22 4.03 -6.14
N ARG A 126 16.92 4.55 -4.95
CA ARG A 126 17.89 4.95 -3.92
C ARG A 126 18.53 3.78 -3.16
N ILE A 127 17.96 2.59 -3.23
CA ILE A 127 18.56 1.41 -2.59
C ILE A 127 19.87 1.09 -3.31
N SER A 128 20.98 1.13 -2.57
CA SER A 128 22.28 0.69 -3.06
C SER A 128 22.22 -0.75 -3.54
N ALA A 129 22.70 -1.00 -4.77
CA ALA A 129 22.96 -2.35 -5.24
C ALA A 129 24.09 -2.92 -4.38
N ASP A 130 23.83 -4.07 -3.75
CA ASP A 130 24.75 -4.68 -2.80
C ASP A 130 26.10 -4.98 -3.45
N ARG A 131 27.20 -4.62 -2.79
CA ARG A 131 28.57 -4.85 -3.31
C ARG A 131 29.13 -6.14 -2.70
N GLY A 132 28.89 -7.26 -3.38
CA GLY A 132 29.68 -8.48 -3.23
C GLY A 132 28.98 -9.67 -2.56
N GLY A 133 29.10 -10.85 -3.18
CA GLY A 133 28.95 -12.18 -2.55
C GLY A 133 27.54 -12.68 -2.18
N VAL A 134 26.55 -11.81 -2.01
CA VAL A 134 25.18 -12.22 -1.63
C VAL A 134 24.37 -12.67 -2.86
N LYS A 135 23.72 -13.83 -2.77
CA LYS A 135 23.02 -14.49 -3.90
C LYS A 135 21.80 -13.69 -4.43
N ILE A 136 21.18 -12.84 -3.59
CA ILE A 136 20.08 -11.93 -3.95
C ILE A 136 20.27 -10.62 -3.17
N SER A 137 20.33 -9.48 -3.86
CA SER A 137 20.53 -8.18 -3.21
C SER A 137 19.27 -7.68 -2.50
N ARG A 138 19.42 -6.85 -1.46
CA ARG A 138 18.27 -6.16 -0.83
C ARG A 138 17.42 -5.41 -1.84
N LYS A 139 18.05 -4.72 -2.80
CA LYS A 139 17.37 -4.00 -3.88
C LYS A 139 16.42 -4.92 -4.67
N GLU A 140 16.87 -6.14 -4.94
CA GLU A 140 16.09 -7.13 -5.66
C GLU A 140 14.95 -7.68 -4.80
N LEU A 141 15.18 -8.00 -3.52
CA LEU A 141 14.13 -8.44 -2.59
C LEU A 141 13.03 -7.39 -2.43
N VAL A 142 13.42 -6.12 -2.25
CA VAL A 142 12.47 -5.00 -2.18
C VAL A 142 11.72 -4.84 -3.50
N GLY A 143 12.40 -4.94 -4.65
CA GLY A 143 11.75 -4.86 -5.97
C GLY A 143 10.72 -5.97 -6.18
N ARG A 144 11.03 -7.21 -5.77
CA ARG A 144 10.10 -8.34 -5.79
C ARG A 144 8.92 -8.11 -4.85
N GLY A 145 9.18 -7.59 -3.64
CA GLY A 145 8.14 -7.24 -2.68
C GLY A 145 7.17 -6.19 -3.23
N ILE A 146 7.68 -5.13 -3.87
CA ILE A 146 6.85 -4.09 -4.52
C ILE A 146 5.95 -4.72 -5.58
N THR A 147 6.53 -5.50 -6.50
CA THR A 147 5.79 -6.21 -7.55
C THR A 147 4.73 -7.14 -6.97
N ARG A 148 5.07 -7.89 -5.92
CA ARG A 148 4.16 -8.82 -5.24
C ARG A 148 3.00 -8.07 -4.57
N GLY A 149 3.29 -7.00 -3.84
CA GLY A 149 2.28 -6.17 -3.20
C GLY A 149 1.28 -5.59 -4.19
N VAL A 150 1.78 -5.01 -5.29
CA VAL A 150 0.94 -4.45 -6.35
C VAL A 150 0.14 -5.54 -7.07
N ASN A 151 0.78 -6.61 -7.52
CA ASN A 151 0.10 -7.57 -8.39
C ASN A 151 -0.79 -8.57 -7.64
N GLN A 152 -0.41 -8.98 -6.42
CA GLN A 152 -1.06 -10.09 -5.71
C GLN A 152 -1.90 -9.63 -4.51
N LEU A 153 -1.49 -8.58 -3.80
CA LEU A 153 -2.16 -8.14 -2.55
C LEU A 153 -3.09 -6.93 -2.75
N THR A 154 -3.13 -6.37 -3.96
CA THR A 154 -4.08 -5.32 -4.33
C THR A 154 -5.47 -5.89 -4.58
N ASP A 155 -6.46 -5.39 -3.86
CA ASP A 155 -7.87 -5.72 -4.04
C ASP A 155 -8.53 -4.77 -5.05
N VAL A 156 -8.79 -5.29 -6.26
CA VAL A 156 -9.40 -4.54 -7.36
C VAL A 156 -10.88 -4.21 -7.11
N THR A 157 -11.55 -4.89 -6.19
CA THR A 157 -12.91 -4.53 -5.77
C THR A 157 -12.93 -3.19 -5.04
N LEU A 158 -11.75 -2.74 -4.56
CA LEU A 158 -11.57 -1.44 -3.97
C LEU A 158 -11.49 -0.31 -5.00
N MET A 159 -11.42 -0.59 -6.30
CA MET A 159 -11.22 0.44 -7.31
C MET A 159 -12.51 1.22 -7.63
N THR A 160 -12.34 2.49 -8.04
CA THR A 160 -13.43 3.31 -8.57
C THR A 160 -14.14 2.67 -9.77
N ARG A 161 -15.44 2.96 -9.90
CA ARG A 161 -16.26 2.59 -11.07
C ARG A 161 -16.19 3.63 -12.19
N GLU A 162 -15.65 4.81 -11.91
CA GLU A 162 -15.50 5.87 -12.90
C GLU A 162 -14.47 5.47 -13.96
N PHE A 163 -14.89 5.40 -15.23
CA PHE A 163 -14.07 4.83 -16.30
C PHE A 163 -12.71 5.52 -16.47
N ALA A 164 -12.67 6.86 -16.53
CA ALA A 164 -11.44 7.61 -16.76
C ALA A 164 -10.42 7.41 -15.63
N ALA A 165 -10.85 7.61 -14.38
CA ALA A 165 -10.01 7.41 -13.20
C ALA A 165 -9.56 5.94 -13.06
N ARG A 166 -10.45 4.99 -13.36
CA ARG A 166 -10.13 3.55 -13.34
C ARG A 166 -9.02 3.21 -14.33
N ILE A 167 -9.13 3.63 -15.59
CA ILE A 167 -8.09 3.39 -16.61
C ILE A 167 -6.76 4.04 -16.22
N GLN A 168 -6.80 5.27 -15.67
CA GLN A 168 -5.60 5.95 -15.18
C GLN A 168 -4.91 5.16 -14.07
N ILE A 169 -5.65 4.71 -13.06
CA ILE A 169 -5.12 3.90 -11.94
C ILE A 169 -4.52 2.60 -12.46
N ILE A 170 -5.19 1.89 -13.36
CA ILE A 170 -4.70 0.64 -13.95
C ILE A 170 -3.38 0.87 -14.70
N SER A 171 -3.31 1.94 -15.51
CA SER A 171 -2.09 2.30 -16.24
C SER A 171 -0.92 2.58 -15.30
N LEU A 172 -1.18 3.29 -14.20
CA LEU A 172 -0.18 3.57 -13.17
C LEU A 172 0.32 2.28 -12.50
N LEU A 173 -0.59 1.38 -12.10
CA LEU A 173 -0.24 0.09 -11.48
C LEU A 173 0.59 -0.81 -12.42
N LYS A 174 0.24 -0.84 -13.72
CA LYS A 174 1.05 -1.53 -14.74
C LYS A 174 2.47 -0.97 -14.83
N SER A 175 2.60 0.37 -14.76
CA SER A 175 3.90 1.05 -14.86
C SER A 175 4.85 0.79 -13.68
N VAL A 176 4.36 0.28 -12.54
CA VAL A 176 5.24 -0.04 -11.40
C VAL A 176 6.30 -1.04 -11.81
N ASN A 177 5.92 -2.11 -12.50
CA ASN A 177 6.87 -3.18 -12.83
C ASN A 177 7.94 -2.71 -13.83
N THR A 178 7.57 -1.83 -14.78
CA THR A 178 8.55 -1.23 -15.70
C THR A 178 9.48 -0.25 -14.99
N LYS A 179 8.99 0.50 -14.01
CA LYS A 179 9.83 1.43 -13.21
C LYS A 179 10.82 0.72 -12.28
N ILE A 180 10.42 -0.42 -11.69
CA ILE A 180 11.25 -1.17 -10.74
C ILE A 180 12.26 -2.08 -11.43
N HIS A 181 11.84 -2.81 -12.47
CA HIS A 181 12.67 -3.85 -13.12
C HIS A 181 13.19 -3.44 -14.50
N GLY A 182 12.76 -2.30 -15.01
CA GLY A 182 13.11 -1.82 -16.35
C GLY A 182 12.14 -2.29 -17.43
N THR A 183 12.07 -1.50 -18.51
CA THR A 183 11.26 -1.78 -19.69
C THR A 183 11.71 -3.08 -20.36
N GLY A 184 10.75 -3.97 -20.67
CA GLY A 184 11.02 -5.22 -21.37
C GLY A 184 11.45 -6.40 -20.48
N SER A 185 11.56 -6.19 -19.17
CA SER A 185 11.78 -7.28 -18.19
C SER A 185 10.61 -8.26 -18.18
N ASP A 186 10.88 -9.52 -17.79
CA ASP A 186 9.83 -10.54 -17.67
C ASP A 186 8.79 -10.17 -16.61
N GLN A 187 9.22 -9.52 -15.53
CA GLN A 187 8.33 -9.01 -14.48
C GLN A 187 7.39 -7.92 -15.01
N ALA A 188 7.87 -7.03 -15.89
CA ALA A 188 7.04 -6.03 -16.54
C ALA A 188 5.99 -6.68 -17.46
N ARG A 189 6.38 -7.66 -18.27
CA ARG A 189 5.48 -8.41 -19.16
C ARG A 189 4.42 -9.19 -18.39
N GLN A 190 4.84 -9.91 -17.34
CA GLN A 190 3.92 -10.66 -16.48
C GLN A 190 2.94 -9.74 -15.76
N GLY A 191 3.41 -8.60 -15.24
CA GLY A 191 2.56 -7.60 -14.61
C GLY A 191 1.51 -7.03 -15.57
N GLU A 192 1.92 -6.70 -16.80
CA GLU A 192 0.98 -6.22 -17.83
C GLU A 192 -0.09 -7.26 -18.17
N ALA A 193 0.32 -8.52 -18.37
CA ALA A 193 -0.59 -9.62 -18.65
C ALA A 193 -1.59 -9.83 -17.49
N LEU A 194 -1.11 -9.84 -16.25
CA LEU A 194 -1.93 -10.04 -15.05
C LEU A 194 -2.94 -8.90 -14.85
N TRP A 195 -2.51 -7.66 -15.02
CA TRP A 195 -3.43 -6.53 -14.92
C TRP A 195 -4.44 -6.50 -16.07
N SER A 196 -4.05 -6.95 -17.25
CA SER A 196 -4.99 -7.08 -18.37
C SER A 196 -6.00 -8.19 -18.10
N SER A 197 -5.59 -9.34 -17.57
CA SER A 197 -6.52 -10.44 -17.25
C SER A 197 -7.49 -10.12 -16.11
N LYS A 198 -7.13 -9.23 -15.18
CA LYS A 198 -8.02 -8.79 -14.09
C LYS A 198 -9.15 -7.85 -14.55
N PHE A 199 -9.05 -7.30 -15.76
CA PHE A 199 -9.94 -6.25 -16.25
C PHE A 199 -10.53 -6.50 -17.65
N ILE A 200 -10.20 -7.64 -18.27
CA ILE A 200 -10.94 -8.25 -19.38
C ILE A 200 -12.10 -9.05 -18.79
#